data_AF-A0AAI8ANN7-F1
#
_entry.id   AF-A0AAI8ANN7-F1
#
_cell.length_a   1.000
_cell.length_b   1.000
_cell.length_c   1.000
_cell.angle_alpha   90.00
_cell.angle_beta   90.00
_cell.angle_gamma   90.00
#
_symmetry.space_group_name_H-M   'P 1'
#
loop_
_entity.id
_entity.type
_entity.pdbx_description
1 polymer ?
#
loop_
_entity_poly.entity_id
_entity_poly.type
_entity_poly.pdbx_seq_one_letter_code
_entity_poly.pdbx_strand_id
1 'polypeptide(L)'
;MLKHTITLLKQDQKNNFLVFFLQLLLNVHSFSYSFIIDFINKQNTVNNSNFILWILIACFSFVFFIIFRLLYAFQSNKTTFIIYQKNADRVSRNILQKSYEELVKNKESYMSYYNLNLMFANSLTSTIYSDLFYGIISIVFPIIFILLLNIQSWILIVHCIIGSIISGILLFKFSPILYKVQSKIQELLQNYTSKEIKLFGLFNLFYFFNKRNFLQNIYNLNYYKNTHRNTNY
;
A
#
# COMPACT_ATOMS: atom_id res chain seq x y z
N MET A 1 8.55 -12.87 -6.58
CA MET A 1 7.74 -11.64 -6.63
C MET A 1 8.57 -10.40 -6.32
N LEU A 2 9.16 -10.30 -5.13
CA LEU A 2 9.91 -9.13 -4.65
C LEU A 2 10.96 -8.58 -5.64
N LYS A 3 11.83 -9.45 -6.21
CA LYS A 3 12.81 -9.04 -7.22
C LYS A 3 12.17 -8.37 -8.44
N HIS A 4 11.03 -8.89 -8.93
CA HIS A 4 10.34 -8.32 -10.08
C HIS A 4 9.72 -6.97 -9.76
N THR A 5 9.04 -6.84 -8.61
CA THR A 5 8.50 -5.57 -8.15
C THR A 5 9.59 -4.51 -8.02
N ILE A 6 10.76 -4.88 -7.48
CA ILE A 6 11.94 -3.99 -7.43
C ILE A 6 12.41 -3.62 -8.84
N THR A 7 12.45 -4.55 -9.80
CA THR A 7 12.79 -4.23 -11.19
C THR A 7 11.80 -3.25 -11.81
N LEU A 8 10.50 -3.44 -11.58
CA LEU A 8 9.46 -2.53 -12.07
C LEU A 8 9.62 -1.13 -11.47
N LEU A 9 9.89 -1.05 -10.17
CA LEU A 9 10.23 0.21 -9.51
C LEU A 9 11.49 0.85 -10.11
N LYS A 10 12.54 0.08 -10.34
CA LYS A 10 13.78 0.58 -10.99
C LYS A 10 13.57 1.05 -12.43
N GLN A 11 12.55 0.56 -13.13
CA GLN A 11 12.21 1.03 -14.47
C GLN A 11 11.40 2.33 -14.42
N ASP A 12 10.60 2.54 -13.37
CA ASP A 12 9.75 3.72 -13.22
C ASP A 12 10.43 4.87 -12.44
N GLN A 13 11.70 5.15 -12.76
CA GLN A 13 12.53 6.12 -12.04
C GLN A 13 11.93 7.51 -12.01
N LYS A 14 11.33 7.96 -13.12
CA LYS A 14 10.75 9.30 -13.23
C LYS A 14 9.58 9.48 -12.27
N ASN A 15 8.65 8.52 -12.22
CA ASN A 15 7.52 8.59 -11.31
C ASN A 15 7.97 8.44 -9.85
N ASN A 16 8.92 7.55 -9.57
CA ASN A 16 9.49 7.42 -8.22
C ASN A 16 10.16 8.71 -7.75
N PHE A 17 10.93 9.35 -8.62
CA PHE A 17 11.56 10.64 -8.31
C PHE A 17 10.50 11.72 -8.05
N LEU A 18 9.44 11.77 -8.86
CA LEU A 18 8.33 12.70 -8.65
C LEU A 18 7.62 12.46 -7.31
N VAL A 19 7.33 11.21 -6.95
CA VAL A 19 6.73 10.85 -5.65
C VAL A 19 7.65 11.24 -4.50
N PHE A 20 8.95 10.98 -4.62
CA PHE A 20 9.95 11.39 -3.63
C PHE A 20 10.03 12.92 -3.48
N PHE A 21 10.03 13.65 -4.61
CA PHE A 21 10.07 15.10 -4.62
C PHE A 21 8.82 15.74 -4.01
N LEU A 22 7.63 15.21 -4.33
CA LEU A 22 6.37 15.65 -3.71
C LEU A 22 6.38 15.40 -2.19
N GLN A 23 6.91 14.26 -1.75
CA GLN A 23 7.08 13.96 -0.32
C GLN A 23 8.04 14.96 0.35
N LEU A 24 9.09 15.38 -0.34
CA LEU A 24 10.04 16.38 0.16
C LEU A 24 9.36 17.74 0.34
N LEU A 25 8.57 18.19 -0.64
CA LEU A 25 7.81 19.44 -0.57
C LEU A 25 6.80 19.45 0.58
N LEU A 26 6.15 18.32 0.86
CA LEU A 26 5.23 18.19 1.99
C LEU A 26 5.90 18.45 3.34
N ASN A 27 7.14 18.01 3.51
CA ASN A 27 7.89 18.20 4.75
C ASN A 27 8.41 19.64 4.93
N VAL A 28 8.56 20.42 3.85
CA VAL A 28 8.95 21.84 3.92
C VAL A 28 7.87 22.67 4.63
N HIS A 29 6.59 22.29 4.50
CA HIS A 29 5.48 22.99 5.14
C HIS A 29 5.63 23.08 6.68
N SER A 30 6.14 22.03 7.32
CA SER A 30 6.34 21.97 8.77
C SER A 30 7.26 23.09 9.29
N PHE A 31 8.23 23.54 8.48
CA PHE A 31 9.13 24.63 8.85
C PHE A 31 8.42 25.98 8.88
N SER A 32 7.45 26.21 8.00
CA SER A 32 6.72 27.48 7.97
C SER A 32 5.96 27.77 9.27
N TYR A 33 5.51 26.73 9.99
CA TYR A 33 4.85 26.89 11.29
C TYR A 33 5.79 27.21 12.44
N SER A 34 7.00 26.63 12.49
CA SER A 34 7.94 26.92 13.59
C SER A 34 8.38 28.38 13.57
N PHE A 35 8.61 28.94 12.37
CA PHE A 35 8.93 30.37 12.21
C PHE A 35 7.82 31.29 12.71
N ILE A 36 6.55 30.93 12.51
CA ILE A 36 5.41 31.72 12.98
C ILE A 36 5.33 31.69 14.51
N ILE A 37 5.51 30.53 15.13
CA ILE A 37 5.47 30.36 16.59
C ILE A 37 6.61 31.15 17.26
N ASP A 38 7.84 31.04 16.74
CA ASP A 38 8.99 31.78 17.26
C ASP A 38 8.85 33.30 17.05
N PHE A 39 8.19 33.72 15.96
CA PHE A 39 7.92 35.13 15.69
C PHE A 39 6.85 35.69 16.65
N ILE A 40 5.77 34.97 16.90
CA ILE A 40 4.70 35.37 17.84
C ILE A 40 5.24 35.47 19.28
N ASN A 41 6.15 34.57 19.68
CA ASN A 41 6.70 34.53 21.03
C ASN A 41 7.70 35.67 21.33
N LYS A 42 8.30 36.31 20.31
CA LYS A 42 9.13 37.51 20.49
C LYS A 42 8.22 38.75 20.47
N GLN A 43 8.04 39.39 21.61
CA GLN A 43 7.05 40.47 21.86
C GLN A 43 7.07 41.65 20.88
N ASN A 44 5.88 42.24 20.65
CA ASN A 44 5.53 43.42 19.83
C ASN A 44 5.54 43.27 18.29
N THR A 45 5.06 42.14 17.77
CA THR A 45 5.06 41.85 16.32
C THR A 45 3.93 42.45 15.49
N VAL A 46 2.81 42.87 16.10
CA VAL A 46 1.67 43.44 15.35
C VAL A 46 2.03 44.77 14.66
N ASN A 47 3.02 45.50 15.19
CA ASN A 47 3.53 46.74 14.59
C ASN A 47 4.67 46.50 13.58
N ASN A 48 5.08 45.25 13.34
CA ASN A 48 6.09 44.94 12.34
C ASN A 48 5.44 45.00 10.95
N SER A 49 5.94 45.86 10.06
CA SER A 49 5.44 46.01 8.69
C SER A 49 5.43 44.69 7.90
N ASN A 50 6.26 43.72 8.29
CA ASN A 50 6.34 42.42 7.65
C ASN A 50 5.35 41.38 8.22
N PHE A 51 4.59 41.68 9.28
CA PHE A 51 3.67 40.73 9.93
C PHE A 51 2.60 40.17 8.96
N ILE A 52 1.98 41.03 8.15
CA ILE A 52 1.02 40.63 7.13
C ILE A 52 1.68 39.71 6.08
N LEU A 53 2.91 40.02 5.70
CA LEU A 53 3.67 39.24 4.73
C LEU A 53 3.97 37.82 5.27
N TRP A 54 4.30 37.68 6.55
CA TRP A 54 4.49 36.39 7.20
C TRP A 54 3.20 35.57 7.29
N ILE A 55 2.06 36.19 7.61
CA ILE A 55 0.75 35.53 7.58
C ILE A 55 0.42 35.05 6.16
N LEU A 56 0.68 35.88 5.14
CA LEU A 56 0.48 35.48 3.75
C LEU A 56 1.36 34.28 3.38
N ILE A 57 2.64 34.27 3.76
CA ILE A 57 3.54 33.12 3.56
C ILE A 57 2.97 31.86 4.23
N ALA A 58 2.43 31.97 5.45
CA ALA A 58 1.81 30.87 6.18
C ALA A 58 0.58 30.31 5.44
N CYS A 59 -0.32 31.19 5.00
CA CYS A 59 -1.52 30.81 4.27
C CYS A 59 -1.18 30.16 2.92
N PHE A 60 -0.25 30.74 2.15
CA PHE A 60 0.21 30.14 0.91
C PHE A 60 0.87 28.78 1.15
N SER A 61 1.71 28.67 2.18
CA SER A 61 2.35 27.40 2.57
C SER A 61 1.30 26.31 2.85
N PHE A 62 0.20 26.64 3.55
CA PHE A 62 -0.89 25.71 3.83
C PHE A 62 -1.67 25.30 2.57
N VAL A 63 -1.96 26.24 1.67
CA VAL A 63 -2.62 25.94 0.38
C VAL A 63 -1.73 25.02 -0.46
N PHE A 64 -0.44 25.32 -0.56
CA PHE A 64 0.52 24.47 -1.27
C PHE A 64 0.65 23.09 -0.64
N PHE A 65 0.61 22.98 0.69
CA PHE A 65 0.60 21.69 1.39
C PHE A 65 -0.59 20.82 0.96
N ILE A 66 -1.80 21.37 0.90
CA ILE A 66 -2.99 20.63 0.44
C ILE A 66 -2.81 20.16 -1.01
N ILE A 67 -2.35 21.05 -1.89
CA ILE A 67 -2.12 20.74 -3.31
C ILE A 67 -1.09 19.63 -3.47
N PHE A 68 0.07 19.76 -2.81
CA PHE A 68 1.13 18.74 -2.86
C PHE A 68 0.68 17.42 -2.26
N ARG A 69 -0.17 17.44 -1.23
CA ARG A 69 -0.70 16.22 -0.60
C ARG A 69 -1.62 15.46 -1.56
N LEU A 70 -2.48 16.19 -2.26
CA LEU A 70 -3.34 15.61 -3.29
C LEU A 70 -2.53 15.06 -4.46
N LEU A 71 -1.55 15.81 -4.96
CA LEU A 71 -0.65 15.37 -6.03
C LEU A 71 0.14 14.13 -5.62
N TYR A 72 0.68 14.10 -4.40
CA TYR A 72 1.37 12.95 -3.85
C TYR A 72 0.45 11.73 -3.79
N ALA A 73 -0.74 11.86 -3.22
CA ALA A 73 -1.70 10.75 -3.10
C ALA A 73 -2.11 10.23 -4.49
N PHE A 74 -2.37 11.12 -5.43
CA PHE A 74 -2.73 10.74 -6.80
C PHE A 74 -1.57 10.00 -7.50
N GLN A 75 -0.37 10.57 -7.47
CA GLN A 75 0.77 10.02 -8.20
C GLN A 75 1.27 8.70 -7.61
N SER A 76 1.34 8.60 -6.28
CA SER A 76 1.73 7.37 -5.58
C SER A 76 0.73 6.24 -5.84
N ASN A 77 -0.58 6.52 -5.77
CA ASN A 77 -1.62 5.53 -6.07
C ASN A 77 -1.60 5.09 -7.54
N LYS A 78 -1.46 6.04 -8.47
CA LYS A 78 -1.36 5.73 -9.90
C LYS A 78 -0.18 4.81 -10.18
N THR A 79 0.98 5.11 -9.61
CA THR A 79 2.20 4.30 -9.81
C THR A 79 2.05 2.92 -9.19
N THR A 80 1.48 2.85 -7.99
CA THR A 80 1.18 1.60 -7.28
C THR A 80 0.24 0.72 -8.09
N PHE A 81 -0.80 1.30 -8.69
CA PHE A 81 -1.75 0.59 -9.53
C PHE A 81 -1.11 0.03 -10.82
N ILE A 82 -0.25 0.79 -11.49
CA ILE A 82 0.48 0.32 -12.67
C ILE A 82 1.39 -0.86 -12.32
N ILE A 83 2.11 -0.78 -11.19
CA ILE A 83 2.97 -1.86 -10.71
C ILE A 83 2.14 -3.09 -10.35
N TYR A 84 0.98 -2.90 -9.72
CA TYR A 84 0.03 -3.97 -9.44
C TYR A 84 -0.42 -4.69 -10.72
N GLN A 85 -0.85 -3.94 -11.75
CA GLN A 85 -1.29 -4.52 -13.03
C GLN A 85 -0.18 -5.34 -13.71
N LYS A 86 1.03 -4.79 -13.83
CA LYS A 86 2.17 -5.51 -14.44
C LYS A 86 2.51 -6.80 -13.69
N ASN A 87 2.35 -6.79 -12.37
CA ASN A 87 2.54 -7.96 -11.54
C ASN A 87 1.39 -8.98 -11.72
N ALA A 88 0.14 -8.53 -11.80
CA ALA A 88 -1.01 -9.36 -12.10
C ALA A 88 -0.86 -10.06 -13.45
N ASP A 89 -0.50 -9.33 -14.50
CA ASP A 89 -0.31 -9.87 -15.85
C ASP A 89 0.80 -10.92 -15.89
N ARG A 90 1.87 -10.73 -15.11
CA ARG A 90 2.96 -11.71 -15.03
C ARG A 90 2.49 -12.98 -14.34
N VAL A 91 1.83 -12.87 -13.19
CA VAL A 91 1.36 -14.05 -12.46
C VAL A 91 0.30 -14.80 -13.27
N SER A 92 -0.63 -14.08 -13.92
CA SER A 92 -1.62 -14.66 -14.83
C SER A 92 -0.96 -15.43 -15.97
N ARG A 93 0.04 -14.84 -16.64
CA ARG A 93 0.78 -15.52 -17.72
C ARG A 93 1.48 -16.80 -17.24
N ASN A 94 2.09 -16.76 -16.06
CA ASN A 94 2.72 -17.94 -15.47
C ASN A 94 1.72 -19.07 -15.16
N ILE A 95 0.50 -18.71 -14.74
CA ILE A 95 -0.57 -19.68 -14.49
C ILE A 95 -1.10 -20.25 -15.81
N LEU A 96 -1.30 -19.40 -16.84
CA LEU A 96 -1.80 -19.80 -18.16
C LEU A 96 -0.84 -20.74 -18.92
N GLN A 97 0.45 -20.72 -18.60
CA GLN A 97 1.44 -21.65 -19.18
C GLN A 97 1.37 -23.06 -18.59
N LYS A 98 0.56 -23.29 -17.54
CA LYS A 98 0.40 -24.61 -16.92
C LYS A 98 -0.59 -25.48 -17.70
N SER A 99 -0.39 -26.80 -17.65
CA SER A 99 -1.32 -27.73 -18.29
C SER A 99 -2.68 -27.71 -17.60
N TYR A 100 -3.73 -28.06 -18.33
CA TYR A 100 -5.09 -28.13 -17.80
C TYR A 100 -5.19 -29.06 -16.59
N GLU A 101 -4.55 -30.24 -16.67
CA GLU A 101 -4.53 -31.22 -15.58
C GLU A 101 -3.86 -30.68 -14.31
N GLU A 102 -2.76 -29.95 -14.44
CA GLU A 102 -2.05 -29.33 -13.31
C GLU A 102 -2.89 -28.22 -12.68
N LEU A 103 -3.60 -27.42 -13.50
CA LEU A 103 -4.48 -26.34 -13.04
C LEU A 103 -5.70 -26.87 -12.30
N VAL A 104 -6.36 -27.91 -12.81
CA VAL A 104 -7.54 -28.51 -12.17
C VAL A 104 -7.17 -29.13 -10.83
N LYS A 105 -6.04 -29.85 -10.77
CA LYS A 105 -5.59 -30.49 -9.54
C LYS A 105 -5.19 -29.49 -8.43
N ASN A 106 -4.68 -28.32 -8.81
CA ASN A 106 -4.10 -27.35 -7.87
C ASN A 106 -4.80 -25.97 -7.87
N LYS A 107 -6.04 -25.86 -8.35
CA LYS A 107 -6.70 -24.57 -8.63
C LYS A 107 -6.65 -23.60 -7.43
N GLU A 108 -6.93 -24.10 -6.22
CA GLU A 108 -7.01 -23.27 -5.02
C GLU A 108 -5.63 -22.76 -4.59
N SER A 109 -4.60 -23.58 -4.78
CA SER A 109 -3.21 -23.20 -4.51
C SER A 109 -2.77 -22.10 -5.47
N TYR A 110 -3.09 -22.21 -6.77
CA TYR A 110 -2.79 -21.16 -7.74
C TYR A 110 -3.55 -19.86 -7.46
N MET A 111 -4.83 -19.95 -7.11
CA MET A 111 -5.63 -18.77 -6.79
C MET A 111 -5.18 -18.08 -5.50
N SER A 112 -4.80 -18.85 -4.48
CA SER A 112 -4.19 -18.31 -3.27
C SER A 112 -2.81 -17.69 -3.56
N TYR A 113 -1.98 -18.36 -4.36
CA TYR A 113 -0.67 -17.85 -4.77
C TYR A 113 -0.82 -16.53 -5.55
N TYR A 114 -1.83 -16.42 -6.42
CA TYR A 114 -2.15 -15.21 -7.15
C TYR A 114 -2.49 -14.06 -6.18
N ASN A 115 -3.45 -14.26 -5.29
CA ASN A 115 -3.91 -13.23 -4.35
C ASN A 115 -2.80 -12.79 -3.39
N LEU A 116 -2.09 -13.73 -2.77
CA LEU A 116 -1.03 -13.43 -1.82
C LEU A 116 0.12 -12.68 -2.47
N ASN A 117 0.58 -13.09 -3.65
CA ASN A 117 1.68 -12.40 -4.33
C ASN A 117 1.32 -10.98 -4.75
N LEU A 118 0.09 -10.74 -5.17
CA LEU A 118 -0.38 -9.40 -5.52
C LEU A 118 -0.52 -8.52 -4.30
N MET A 119 -1.05 -9.05 -3.20
CA MET A 119 -1.11 -8.34 -1.92
C MET A 119 0.30 -7.96 -1.44
N PHE A 120 1.26 -8.88 -1.50
CA PHE A 120 2.65 -8.60 -1.14
C PHE A 120 3.27 -7.53 -2.03
N ALA A 121 3.09 -7.62 -3.35
CA ALA A 121 3.62 -6.63 -4.28
C ALA A 121 3.03 -5.23 -4.06
N ASN A 122 1.73 -5.15 -3.77
CA ASN A 122 1.06 -3.90 -3.43
C ASN A 122 1.60 -3.32 -2.12
N SER A 123 1.70 -4.15 -1.07
CA SER A 123 2.23 -3.72 0.23
C SER A 123 3.66 -3.20 0.12
N LEU A 124 4.52 -3.90 -0.64
CA LEU A 124 5.92 -3.49 -0.84
C LEU A 124 6.00 -2.12 -1.51
N THR A 125 5.15 -1.88 -2.52
CA THR A 125 5.12 -0.61 -3.25
C THR A 125 4.64 0.51 -2.34
N SER A 126 3.59 0.26 -1.56
CA SER A 126 3.08 1.19 -0.54
C SER A 126 4.15 1.54 0.50
N THR A 127 4.77 0.53 1.13
CA THR A 127 5.81 0.71 2.15
C THR A 127 7.02 1.50 1.60
N ILE A 128 7.39 1.29 0.35
CA ILE A 128 8.49 2.05 -0.27
C ILE A 128 8.14 3.55 -0.35
N TYR A 129 6.93 3.87 -0.80
CA TYR A 129 6.52 5.27 -0.97
C TYR A 129 6.11 5.96 0.33
N SER A 130 5.48 5.25 1.27
CA SER A 130 5.02 5.82 2.54
C SER A 130 6.13 5.87 3.57
N ASP A 131 6.91 4.80 3.73
CA ASP A 131 7.75 4.62 4.91
C ASP A 131 9.23 4.86 4.58
N LEU A 132 9.72 4.30 3.47
CA LEU A 132 11.13 4.46 3.07
C LEU A 132 11.42 5.88 2.60
N PHE A 133 10.61 6.41 1.68
CA PHE A 133 10.82 7.78 1.17
C PHE A 133 10.65 8.81 2.28
N TYR A 134 9.60 8.69 3.10
CA TYR A 134 9.43 9.56 4.26
C TYR A 134 10.57 9.41 5.26
N GLY A 135 11.02 8.19 5.55
CA GLY A 135 12.12 7.92 6.48
C GLY A 135 13.43 8.58 6.04
N ILE A 136 13.79 8.48 4.76
CA ILE A 136 14.98 9.15 4.19
C ILE A 136 14.87 10.67 4.39
N ILE A 137 13.73 11.26 4.03
CA ILE A 137 13.53 12.70 4.14
C ILE A 137 13.57 13.14 5.62
N SER A 138 12.97 12.34 6.50
CA SER A 138 12.94 12.59 7.95
C SER A 138 14.30 12.42 8.63
N ILE A 139 15.31 11.85 7.98
CA ILE A 139 16.70 11.84 8.45
C ILE A 139 17.44 13.08 7.97
N VAL A 140 17.27 13.45 6.69
CA VAL A 140 18.01 14.55 6.06
C VAL A 140 17.63 15.90 6.68
N PHE A 141 16.35 16.17 6.88
CA PHE A 141 15.89 17.47 7.37
C PHE A 141 16.35 17.81 8.79
N PRO A 142 16.26 16.90 9.79
CA PRO A 142 16.79 17.17 11.12
C PRO A 142 18.30 17.39 11.14
N ILE A 143 19.07 16.69 10.30
CA ILE A 143 20.53 16.91 10.20
C ILE A 143 20.82 18.33 9.72
N ILE A 144 20.14 18.79 8.66
CA ILE A 144 20.27 20.16 8.15
C ILE A 144 19.88 21.17 9.23
N PHE A 145 18.79 20.90 9.95
CA PHE A 145 18.30 21.79 11.01
C PHE A 145 19.26 21.88 12.21
N ILE A 146 19.82 20.75 12.66
CA ILE A 146 20.82 20.71 13.74
C ILE A 146 22.06 21.53 13.35
N LEU A 147 22.51 21.44 12.09
CA LEU A 147 23.64 22.22 11.59
C LEU A 147 23.34 23.73 11.51
N LEU A 148 22.10 24.11 11.20
CA LEU A 148 21.66 25.51 11.14
C LEU A 148 21.52 26.15 12.53
N LEU A 149 21.16 25.38 13.56
CA LEU A 149 20.93 25.91 14.91
C LEU A 149 22.22 26.29 15.65
N ASN A 150 23.24 25.41 15.63
CA ASN A 150 24.53 25.69 16.28
C ASN A 150 25.62 24.72 15.77
N ILE A 151 26.78 25.24 15.39
CA ILE A 151 27.97 24.47 14.98
C ILE A 151 28.42 23.47 16.05
N GLN A 152 28.20 23.75 17.34
CA GLN A 152 28.54 22.84 18.44
C GLN A 152 27.55 21.67 18.62
N SER A 153 26.39 21.68 17.95
CA SER A 153 25.39 20.62 18.02
C SER A 153 25.78 19.35 17.23
N TRP A 154 26.99 19.27 16.68
CA TRP A 154 27.51 18.10 15.96
C TRP A 154 27.51 16.81 16.80
N ILE A 155 27.58 16.91 18.12
CA ILE A 155 27.51 15.77 19.05
C ILE A 155 26.18 15.00 18.91
N LEU A 156 25.07 15.71 18.68
CA LEU A 156 23.77 15.08 18.44
C LEU A 156 23.76 14.27 17.14
N ILE A 157 24.40 14.79 16.09
CA ILE A 157 24.54 14.09 14.80
C ILE A 157 25.34 12.79 14.99
N VAL A 158 26.45 12.84 15.74
CA VAL A 158 27.25 11.65 16.05
C VAL A 158 26.44 10.62 16.84
N HIS A 159 25.65 11.05 17.82
CA HIS A 159 24.78 10.15 18.59
C HIS A 159 23.73 9.46 17.71
N CYS A 160 23.10 10.21 16.79
CA CYS A 160 22.16 9.66 15.82
C CYS A 160 22.83 8.66 14.86
N ILE A 161 24.05 8.95 14.40
CA ILE A 161 24.82 8.03 13.53
C ILE A 161 25.11 6.74 14.28
N ILE A 162 25.59 6.79 15.52
CA ILE A 162 25.85 5.61 16.34
C ILE A 162 24.57 4.78 16.52
N GLY A 163 23.46 5.42 16.88
CA GLY A 163 22.16 4.74 17.01
C GLY A 163 21.71 4.09 15.69
N SER A 164 21.95 4.74 14.55
CA SER A 164 21.63 4.19 13.23
C SER A 164 22.48 2.96 12.87
N ILE A 165 23.77 2.97 13.21
CA ILE A 165 24.69 1.84 13.01
C ILE A 165 24.23 0.64 13.84
N ILE A 166 23.94 0.85 15.14
CA ILE A 166 23.44 -0.21 16.03
C ILE A 166 22.13 -0.78 15.48
N SER A 167 21.20 0.07 15.07
CA SER A 167 19.92 -0.35 14.48
C SER A 167 20.13 -1.14 13.19
N GLY A 168 21.07 -0.73 12.34
CA GLY A 168 21.44 -1.44 11.12
C GLY A 168 22.02 -2.83 11.41
N ILE A 169 22.91 -2.95 12.38
CA ILE A 169 23.48 -4.24 12.82
C ILE A 169 22.37 -5.16 13.34
N LEU A 170 21.46 -4.65 14.18
CA LEU A 170 20.31 -5.42 14.67
C LEU A 170 19.42 -5.89 13.52
N LEU A 171 19.09 -5.00 12.57
CA LEU A 171 18.32 -5.35 11.37
C LEU A 171 18.98 -6.47 10.57
N PHE A 172 20.28 -6.39 10.30
CA PHE A 172 21.01 -7.44 9.58
C PHE A 172 21.00 -8.77 10.35
N LYS A 173 21.16 -8.73 11.67
CA LYS A 173 21.15 -9.92 12.53
C LYS A 173 19.77 -10.59 12.58
N PHE A 174 18.69 -9.82 12.65
CA PHE A 174 17.33 -10.34 12.76
C PHE A 174 16.64 -10.60 11.41
N SER A 175 17.09 -9.97 10.33
CA SER A 175 16.58 -10.18 8.97
C SER A 175 16.39 -11.66 8.59
N PRO A 176 17.39 -12.56 8.73
CA PRO A 176 17.21 -13.97 8.37
C PRO A 176 16.15 -14.69 9.21
N ILE A 177 15.96 -14.28 10.48
CA ILE A 177 14.93 -14.83 11.36
C ILE A 177 13.55 -14.34 10.89
N LEU A 178 13.42 -13.06 10.60
CA LEU A 178 12.19 -12.46 10.06
C LEU A 178 11.78 -13.10 8.74
N TYR A 179 12.73 -13.37 7.84
CA TYR A 179 12.45 -14.08 6.58
C TYR A 179 11.91 -15.50 6.81
N LYS A 180 12.47 -16.26 7.77
CA LYS A 180 11.97 -17.59 8.11
C LYS A 180 10.58 -17.56 8.72
N VAL A 181 10.29 -16.56 9.56
CA VAL A 181 8.96 -16.38 10.15
C VAL A 181 7.96 -15.99 9.07
N GLN A 182 8.33 -15.05 8.19
CA GLN A 182 7.49 -14.62 7.07
C GLN A 182 7.15 -15.78 6.12
N SER A 183 8.12 -16.63 5.78
CA SER A 183 7.86 -17.79 4.90
C SER A 183 6.87 -18.78 5.52
N LYS A 184 6.98 -19.05 6.82
CA LYS A 184 6.04 -19.91 7.55
C LYS A 184 4.63 -19.29 7.62
N ILE A 185 4.55 -18.00 7.89
CA ILE A 185 3.26 -17.26 7.91
C ILE A 185 2.62 -17.31 6.52
N GLN A 186 3.41 -17.12 5.46
CA GLN A 186 2.92 -17.18 4.08
C GLN A 186 2.36 -18.56 3.73
N GLU A 187 3.05 -19.63 4.12
CA GLU A 187 2.58 -21.01 3.92
C GLU A 187 1.26 -21.28 4.66
N LEU A 188 1.15 -20.84 5.92
CA LEU A 188 -0.08 -20.95 6.70
C LEU A 188 -1.24 -20.17 6.05
N LEU A 189 -1.01 -18.92 5.65
CA LEU A 189 -2.00 -18.09 4.96
C LEU A 189 -2.46 -18.73 3.64
N GLN A 190 -1.55 -19.34 2.89
CA GLN A 190 -1.89 -20.03 1.65
C GLN A 190 -2.80 -21.22 1.91
N ASN A 191 -2.52 -21.99 2.97
CA ASN A 191 -3.37 -23.11 3.40
C ASN A 191 -4.76 -22.66 3.88
N TYR A 192 -4.85 -21.56 4.63
CA TYR A 192 -6.14 -21.01 5.07
C TYR A 192 -6.96 -20.47 3.90
N THR A 193 -6.35 -19.66 3.04
CA THR A 193 -7.04 -19.09 1.86
C THR A 193 -7.54 -20.19 0.93
N SER A 194 -6.76 -21.26 0.74
CA SER A 194 -7.18 -22.43 -0.04
C SER A 194 -8.42 -23.12 0.56
N LYS A 195 -8.49 -23.25 1.89
CA LYS A 195 -9.67 -23.78 2.59
C LYS A 195 -10.89 -22.88 2.42
N GLU A 196 -10.73 -21.56 2.53
CA GLU A 196 -11.83 -20.62 2.31
C GLU A 196 -12.35 -20.66 0.87
N ILE A 197 -11.46 -20.71 -0.13
CA ILE A 197 -11.84 -20.84 -1.55
C ILE A 197 -12.60 -22.14 -1.79
N LYS A 198 -12.18 -23.26 -1.17
CA LYS A 198 -12.92 -24.53 -1.20
C LYS A 198 -14.32 -24.36 -0.63
N LEU A 199 -14.43 -23.74 0.54
CA LEU A 199 -15.69 -23.57 1.25
C LEU A 199 -16.66 -22.66 0.48
N PHE A 200 -16.17 -21.57 -0.12
CA PHE A 200 -16.93 -20.72 -1.04
C PHE A 200 -17.35 -21.46 -2.31
N GLY A 201 -16.47 -22.31 -2.87
CA GLY A 201 -16.80 -23.14 -4.02
C GLY A 201 -17.94 -24.13 -3.71
N LEU A 202 -17.89 -24.76 -2.54
CA LEU A 202 -18.96 -25.64 -2.04
C LEU A 202 -20.25 -24.85 -1.78
N PHE A 203 -20.16 -23.64 -1.22
CA PHE A 203 -21.32 -22.78 -1.02
C PHE A 203 -21.98 -22.37 -2.34
N ASN A 204 -21.20 -21.99 -3.35
CA ASN A 204 -21.72 -21.68 -4.69
C ASN A 204 -22.39 -22.89 -5.34
N LEU A 205 -21.81 -24.08 -5.22
CA LEU A 205 -22.44 -25.32 -5.68
C LEU A 205 -23.75 -25.59 -4.94
N PHE A 206 -23.74 -25.49 -3.62
CA PHE A 206 -24.94 -25.65 -2.79
C PHE A 206 -26.04 -24.66 -3.20
N TYR A 207 -25.71 -23.38 -3.35
CA TYR A 207 -26.63 -22.34 -3.79
C TYR A 207 -27.20 -22.65 -5.19
N PHE A 208 -26.34 -23.05 -6.14
CA PHE A 208 -26.76 -23.40 -7.50
C PHE A 208 -27.70 -24.62 -7.51
N PHE A 209 -27.37 -25.68 -6.77
CA PHE A 209 -28.22 -26.86 -6.66
C PHE A 209 -29.56 -26.55 -5.99
N ASN A 210 -29.57 -25.73 -4.93
CA ASN A 210 -30.83 -25.31 -4.30
C ASN A 210 -31.69 -24.47 -5.23
N LYS A 211 -31.10 -23.54 -5.98
CA LYS A 211 -31.84 -22.72 -6.95
C LYS A 211 -32.40 -23.58 -8.08
N ARG A 212 -31.65 -24.55 -8.58
CA ARG A 212 -32.11 -25.52 -9.58
C ARG A 212 -33.27 -26.38 -9.03
N ASN A 213 -33.14 -26.91 -7.82
CA ASN A 213 -34.18 -27.72 -7.19
C ASN A 213 -35.46 -26.90 -6.97
N PHE A 214 -35.34 -25.64 -6.57
CA PHE A 214 -36.48 -24.72 -6.45
C PHE A 214 -37.18 -24.49 -7.80
N LEU A 215 -36.42 -24.22 -8.86
CA LEU A 215 -36.97 -24.06 -10.21
C LEU A 215 -37.64 -25.35 -10.72
N GLN A 216 -37.03 -26.50 -10.45
CA GLN A 216 -37.58 -27.80 -10.84
C GLN A 216 -38.85 -28.14 -10.06
N ASN A 217 -38.93 -27.79 -8.78
CA ASN A 217 -40.15 -27.89 -7.98
C ASN A 217 -41.25 -26.96 -8.48
N ILE A 218 -40.94 -25.72 -8.84
CA ILE A 218 -41.91 -24.80 -9.48
C ILE A 218 -42.43 -25.37 -10.80
N TYR A 219 -41.52 -25.89 -11.64
CA TYR A 219 -41.90 -26.49 -12.92
C TYR A 219 -42.83 -27.69 -12.70
N ASN A 220 -42.49 -28.60 -11.78
CA ASN A 220 -43.29 -29.77 -11.46
C ASN A 220 -44.66 -29.39 -10.85
N LEU A 221 -44.71 -28.39 -9.98
CA LEU A 221 -45.96 -27.83 -9.43
C LEU A 221 -46.86 -27.25 -10.52
N ASN A 222 -46.29 -26.48 -11.45
CA ASN A 222 -47.05 -25.90 -12.57
C ASN A 222 -47.52 -26.97 -13.55
N TYR A 223 -46.72 -28.00 -13.80
CA TYR A 223 -47.12 -29.15 -14.61
C TYR A 223 -48.30 -29.90 -13.98
N TYR A 224 -48.21 -30.24 -12.68
CA TYR A 224 -49.30 -30.90 -11.94
C TYR A 224 -50.60 -30.08 -11.89
N LYS A 225 -50.48 -28.76 -11.75
CA LYS A 225 -51.63 -27.84 -11.72
C LYS A 225 -52.33 -27.73 -13.08
N ASN A 226 -51.58 -27.86 -14.17
CA ASN A 226 -52.12 -27.85 -15.53
C ASN A 226 -52.73 -29.20 -15.94
N THR A 227 -52.16 -30.33 -15.51
CA THR A 227 -52.74 -31.65 -15.79
C THR A 227 -54.05 -31.89 -15.02
N HIS A 228 -54.17 -31.42 -13.78
CA HIS A 228 -55.42 -31.54 -13.00
C HIS A 228 -56.49 -30.48 -13.32
N ARG A 229 -56.15 -29.39 -14.02
CA ARG A 229 -57.17 -28.48 -14.58
C ARG A 229 -57.91 -29.09 -15.76
N ASN A 230 -57.30 -30.03 -16.47
CA ASN A 230 -57.87 -30.66 -17.66
C ASN A 230 -58.75 -31.89 -17.35
N THR A 231 -58.86 -32.32 -16.10
CA THR A 231 -59.68 -33.48 -15.69
C THR A 231 -61.03 -33.09 -15.06
N ASN A 232 -61.34 -31.78 -14.99
CA ASN A 232 -62.59 -31.26 -14.41
C ASN A 232 -63.58 -30.72 -15.47
N TYR A 233 -63.51 -31.23 -16.70
CA TYR A 233 -64.52 -31.01 -17.75
C TYR A 233 -65.20 -32.32 -18.08
#